data_AF-A0A954VTW4-F1
#
_entry.id   AF-A0A954VTW4-F1
#
_cell.length_a   1.000
_cell.length_b   1.000
_cell.length_c   1.000
_cell.angle_alpha   90.00
_cell.angle_beta   90.00
_cell.angle_gamma   90.00
#
_symmetry.space_group_name_H-M   'P 1'
#
loop_
_entity.id
_entity.type
_entity.pdbx_description
1 polymer ?
#
loop_
_entity_poly.entity_id
_entity_poly.type
_entity_poly.pdbx_seq_one_letter_code
_entity_poly.pdbx_strand_id
1 'polypeptide(L)'
;MPYSLRSALLLVVILLAASITVSHGFEVSPEDAAKYAEAKAARLQDEPLPTGDAVLQKHQQAVGTTDAILTAAEDMQWGLDFESVLPTSPSLDSIRNAHCLGRQAIGGQVCFHVRIEARDGSVEDRWFDVRSFLLVQVEQQRTTSAGTFRIARRIAQYHEVNGVQMPFRIETEVKRIAG
;
A
#
# COMPACT_ATOMS: atom_id res chain seq x y z
N MET A 1 38.12 25.72 -19.28
CA MET A 1 39.20 25.01 -18.56
C MET A 1 39.12 23.53 -18.91
N PRO A 2 40.06 22.96 -19.69
CA PRO A 2 40.00 21.54 -20.03
C PRO A 2 40.61 20.71 -18.88
N TYR A 3 39.78 19.89 -18.25
CA TYR A 3 40.24 18.87 -17.31
C TYR A 3 41.09 17.85 -18.08
N SER A 4 42.33 17.63 -17.64
CA SER A 4 43.26 16.72 -18.31
C SER A 4 42.83 15.26 -18.12
N LEU A 5 43.08 14.44 -19.15
CA LEU A 5 42.76 13.01 -19.23
C LEU A 5 43.28 12.16 -18.04
N ARG A 6 44.21 12.70 -17.24
CA ARG A 6 44.77 12.03 -16.05
C ARG A 6 43.88 12.14 -14.82
N SER A 7 42.98 13.13 -14.73
CA SER A 7 42.05 13.28 -13.60
C SER A 7 40.79 12.42 -13.74
N ALA A 8 40.42 12.03 -14.96
CA ALA A 8 39.30 11.13 -15.21
C ALA A 8 39.61 9.67 -14.83
N LEU A 9 40.87 9.24 -14.97
CA LEU A 9 41.27 7.86 -14.68
C LEU A 9 41.32 7.54 -13.18
N LEU A 10 41.60 8.54 -12.32
CA LEU A 10 41.67 8.33 -10.87
C LEU A 10 40.29 8.19 -10.21
N LEU A 11 39.26 8.81 -10.80
CA LEU A 11 37.88 8.75 -10.30
C LEU A 11 37.19 7.42 -10.63
N VAL A 12 37.58 6.76 -11.73
CA VAL A 12 37.04 5.44 -12.11
C VAL A 12 37.60 4.33 -11.21
N VAL A 13 38.84 4.43 -10.74
CA VAL A 13 39.43 3.41 -9.84
C VAL A 13 38.90 3.52 -8.41
N ILE A 14 38.56 4.73 -7.94
CA ILE A 14 37.97 4.93 -6.60
C ILE A 14 36.48 4.52 -6.57
N LEU A 15 35.75 4.63 -7.69
CA LEU A 15 34.37 4.14 -7.78
C LEU A 15 34.25 2.61 -7.98
N LEU A 16 35.32 1.93 -8.38
CA LEU A 16 35.34 0.46 -8.51
C LEU A 16 35.73 -0.29 -7.23
N ALA A 17 36.20 0.39 -6.18
CA ALA A 17 36.58 -0.24 -4.91
C ALA A 17 35.45 -0.26 -3.85
N ALA A 18 34.27 0.31 -4.13
CA ALA A 18 33.17 0.42 -3.15
C ALA A 18 31.93 -0.44 -3.46
N SER A 19 31.94 -1.25 -4.53
CA SER A 19 30.84 -2.18 -4.83
C SER A 19 31.25 -3.63 -4.58
N ILE A 20 31.49 -3.96 -3.31
CA ILE A 20 31.26 -5.33 -2.83
C ILE A 20 29.93 -5.27 -2.10
N THR A 21 28.83 -5.25 -2.86
CA THR A 21 27.54 -5.64 -2.31
C THR A 21 27.60 -7.14 -2.16
N VAL A 22 27.78 -7.57 -0.92
CA VAL A 22 27.63 -8.96 -0.52
C VAL A 22 26.15 -9.32 -0.69
N SER A 23 25.76 -9.72 -1.90
CA SER A 23 24.48 -10.37 -2.17
C SER A 23 24.57 -11.82 -1.71
N HIS A 24 24.68 -12.04 -0.39
CA HIS A 24 24.25 -13.33 0.16
C HIS A 24 22.72 -13.30 0.06
N GLY A 25 22.20 -13.89 -1.01
CA GLY A 25 20.80 -14.27 -1.10
C GLY A 25 20.48 -15.21 0.05
N PHE A 26 20.08 -14.64 1.19
CA PHE A 26 19.49 -15.38 2.27
C PHE A 26 18.09 -15.72 1.82
N GLU A 27 17.96 -16.85 1.13
CA GLU A 27 16.69 -17.41 0.72
C GLU A 27 15.98 -17.89 1.98
N VAL A 28 15.17 -16.99 2.57
CA VAL A 28 14.34 -17.31 3.73
C VAL A 28 13.36 -18.37 3.26
N SER A 29 13.43 -19.57 3.84
CA SER A 29 12.43 -20.61 3.60
C SER A 29 11.03 -20.04 3.86
N PRO A 30 10.01 -20.36 3.04
CA PRO A 30 8.63 -19.94 3.29
C PRO A 30 8.15 -20.26 4.71
N GLU A 31 8.65 -21.33 5.31
CA GLU A 31 8.36 -21.72 6.70
C GLU A 31 8.97 -20.74 7.72
N ASP A 32 10.20 -20.28 7.50
CA ASP A 32 10.86 -19.31 8.38
C ASP A 32 10.27 -17.91 8.22
N ALA A 33 9.85 -17.55 7.00
CA ALA A 33 9.11 -16.33 6.74
C ALA A 33 7.76 -16.31 7.48
N ALA A 34 7.05 -17.45 7.48
CA ALA A 34 5.80 -17.61 8.23
C ALA A 34 6.04 -17.51 9.75
N LYS A 35 7.02 -18.24 10.29
CA LYS A 35 7.37 -18.17 11.72
C LYS A 35 7.81 -16.77 12.16
N TYR A 36 8.58 -16.08 11.33
CA TYR A 36 8.97 -14.69 11.59
C TYR A 36 7.75 -13.76 11.55
N ALA A 37 6.84 -13.93 10.58
CA ALA A 37 5.61 -13.17 10.51
C ALA A 37 4.70 -13.41 11.73
N GLU A 38 4.57 -14.65 12.19
CA GLU A 38 3.79 -15.03 13.37
C GLU A 38 4.41 -14.49 14.66
N ALA A 39 5.72 -14.69 14.89
CA ALA A 39 6.41 -14.17 16.08
C ALA A 39 6.39 -12.64 16.14
N LYS A 40 6.47 -11.98 14.99
CA LYS A 40 6.38 -10.53 14.89
C LYS A 40 4.94 -10.04 15.07
N ALA A 41 3.95 -10.74 14.52
CA ALA A 41 2.54 -10.46 14.76
C ALA A 41 2.23 -10.58 16.26
N ALA A 42 2.76 -11.60 16.94
CA ALA A 42 2.62 -11.79 18.38
C ALA A 42 3.21 -10.61 19.17
N ARG A 43 4.40 -10.12 18.81
CA ARG A 43 5.00 -8.93 19.46
C ARG A 43 4.19 -7.65 19.27
N LEU A 44 3.50 -7.52 18.14
CA LEU A 44 2.65 -6.37 17.84
C LEU A 44 1.27 -6.46 18.53
N GLN A 45 0.91 -7.57 19.17
CA GLN A 45 -0.36 -7.68 19.89
C GLN A 45 -0.40 -6.87 21.18
N ASP A 46 0.76 -6.61 21.79
CA ASP A 46 0.87 -5.86 23.06
C ASP A 46 0.84 -4.34 22.87
N GLU A 47 1.04 -3.85 21.64
CA GLU A 47 0.93 -2.42 21.34
C GLU A 47 -0.55 -2.02 21.20
N PRO A 48 -0.98 -0.93 21.88
CA PRO A 48 -2.35 -0.46 21.76
C PRO A 48 -2.69 -0.19 20.29
N LEU A 49 -3.89 -0.61 19.89
CA LEU A 49 -4.35 -0.38 18.53
C LEU A 49 -4.52 1.13 18.29
N PRO A 50 -4.04 1.64 17.13
CA PRO A 50 -4.36 3.01 16.74
C PRO A 50 -5.87 3.16 16.49
N THR A 51 -6.38 4.39 16.50
CA THR A 51 -7.74 4.64 16.00
C THR A 51 -7.78 4.46 14.48
N GLY A 52 -8.98 4.21 13.92
CA GLY A 52 -9.14 4.13 12.47
C GLY A 52 -8.69 5.41 11.77
N ASP A 53 -9.09 6.57 12.31
CA ASP A 53 -8.70 7.89 11.81
C ASP A 53 -7.17 8.09 11.78
N ALA A 54 -6.46 7.63 12.82
CA ALA A 54 -5.00 7.73 12.86
C ALA A 54 -4.32 6.87 11.78
N VAL A 55 -4.86 5.69 11.49
CA VAL A 55 -4.36 4.84 10.38
C VAL A 55 -4.62 5.52 9.03
N LEU A 56 -5.81 6.08 8.84
CA LEU A 56 -6.19 6.77 7.60
C LEU A 56 -5.36 8.04 7.36
N GLN A 57 -5.09 8.82 8.40
CA GLN A 57 -4.24 10.00 8.30
C GLN A 57 -2.81 9.63 7.89
N LYS A 58 -2.24 8.56 8.47
CA LYS A 58 -0.91 8.07 8.09
C LYS A 58 -0.88 7.52 6.66
N HIS A 59 -1.95 6.85 6.24
CA HIS A 59 -2.09 6.41 4.85
C HIS A 59 -2.01 7.60 3.89
N GLN A 60 -2.76 8.67 4.14
CA GLN A 60 -2.70 9.90 3.34
C GLN A 60 -1.30 10.53 3.32
N GLN A 61 -0.59 10.51 4.44
CA GLN A 61 0.79 10.99 4.49
C GLN A 61 1.73 10.12 3.64
N ALA A 62 1.49 8.81 3.58
CA ALA A 62 2.33 7.88 2.83
C ALA A 62 2.09 7.93 1.31
N VAL A 63 0.83 8.10 0.89
CA VAL A 63 0.47 8.17 -0.55
C VAL A 63 0.47 9.60 -1.10
N GLY A 64 0.63 10.61 -0.26
CA GLY A 64 0.52 12.01 -0.66
C GLY A 64 -0.92 12.49 -0.80
N THR A 65 -1.08 13.78 -1.09
CA THR A 65 -2.39 14.39 -1.34
C THR A 65 -2.95 13.97 -2.69
N THR A 66 -4.27 14.06 -2.87
CA THR A 66 -4.91 13.83 -4.17
C THR A 66 -4.25 14.64 -5.29
N ASP A 67 -3.90 15.89 -5.03
CA ASP A 67 -3.22 16.76 -6.00
C ASP A 67 -1.84 16.24 -6.40
N ALA A 68 -1.06 15.71 -5.45
CA ALA A 68 0.25 15.14 -5.72
C ALA A 68 0.13 13.85 -6.56
N ILE A 69 -0.88 13.03 -6.27
CA ILE A 69 -1.17 11.81 -7.04
C ILE A 69 -1.61 12.18 -8.47
N LEU A 70 -2.50 13.16 -8.63
CA LEU A 70 -2.96 13.62 -9.95
C LEU A 70 -1.81 14.17 -10.78
N THR A 71 -0.94 14.99 -10.19
CA THR A 71 0.24 15.53 -10.86
C THR A 71 1.18 14.40 -11.31
N ALA A 72 1.44 13.42 -10.43
CA ALA A 72 2.28 12.28 -10.77
C ALA A 72 1.68 11.40 -11.88
N ALA A 73 0.35 11.26 -11.91
CA ALA A 73 -0.34 10.51 -12.96
C ALA A 73 -0.28 11.20 -14.33
N GLU A 74 -0.46 12.52 -14.37
CA GLU A 74 -0.32 13.34 -15.57
C GLU A 74 1.10 13.23 -16.16
N ASP A 75 2.12 13.32 -15.31
CA ASP A 75 3.54 13.20 -15.71
C ASP A 75 3.85 11.84 -16.35
N MET A 76 3.17 10.76 -15.93
CA MET A 76 3.35 9.44 -16.51
C MET A 76 2.63 9.25 -17.86
N GLN A 77 1.91 10.27 -18.36
CA GLN A 77 1.10 10.23 -19.59
C GLN A 77 0.17 9.01 -19.65
N TRP A 78 -0.24 8.50 -18.49
CA TRP A 78 -1.26 7.47 -18.43
C TRP A 78 -2.57 8.13 -18.82
N GLY A 79 -2.98 7.96 -20.08
CA GLY A 79 -4.26 8.45 -20.62
C GLY A 79 -5.49 7.76 -20.02
N LEU A 80 -5.47 7.54 -18.71
CA LEU A 80 -6.51 6.89 -17.93
C LEU A 80 -7.39 7.97 -17.31
N ASP A 81 -8.69 7.76 -17.39
CA ASP A 81 -9.65 8.30 -16.44
C ASP A 81 -9.20 7.81 -15.04
N PHE A 82 -8.49 8.69 -14.33
CA PHE A 82 -7.83 8.34 -13.08
C PHE A 82 -8.83 8.18 -11.93
N GLU A 83 -10.01 8.81 -12.03
CA GLU A 83 -11.15 8.61 -11.12
C GLU A 83 -11.67 7.15 -11.15
N SER A 84 -11.60 6.48 -12.29
CA SER A 84 -12.03 5.08 -12.45
C SER A 84 -11.00 4.05 -11.98
N VAL A 85 -9.71 4.42 -11.95
CA VAL A 85 -8.58 3.49 -11.72
C VAL A 85 -8.14 3.47 -10.27
N LEU A 86 -8.18 4.62 -9.58
CA LEU A 86 -7.98 4.59 -8.14
C LEU A 86 -9.15 3.84 -7.50
N PRO A 87 -8.89 2.95 -6.51
CA PRO A 87 -9.96 2.60 -5.59
C PRO A 87 -10.44 3.93 -5.03
N THR A 88 -11.66 4.35 -5.37
CA THR A 88 -12.29 5.56 -4.84
C THR A 88 -12.25 5.44 -3.32
N SER A 89 -11.15 5.92 -2.72
CA SER A 89 -11.10 6.17 -1.31
C SER A 89 -12.26 7.12 -1.07
N PRO A 90 -13.23 6.77 -0.20
CA PRO A 90 -14.11 7.78 0.29
C PRO A 90 -13.17 8.89 0.77
N SER A 91 -13.35 10.09 0.21
CA SER A 91 -12.74 11.29 0.78
C SER A 91 -12.94 11.20 2.29
N LEU A 92 -11.95 11.58 3.10
CA LEU A 92 -12.12 11.52 4.56
C LEU A 92 -13.42 12.22 4.99
N ASP A 93 -13.83 13.25 4.24
CA ASP A 93 -15.07 13.99 4.43
C ASP A 93 -16.35 13.13 4.27
N SER A 94 -16.30 12.07 3.46
CA SER A 94 -17.40 11.11 3.27
C SER A 94 -17.42 9.98 4.30
N ILE A 95 -16.39 9.88 5.14
CA ILE A 95 -16.33 8.91 6.24
C ILE A 95 -17.20 9.42 7.39
N ARG A 96 -18.11 8.57 7.87
CA ARG A 96 -18.86 8.79 9.10
C ARG A 96 -18.04 8.31 10.29
N ASN A 97 -17.43 7.13 10.16
CA ASN A 97 -16.70 6.49 11.24
C ASN A 97 -15.63 5.54 10.70
N ALA A 98 -14.52 5.41 11.41
CA ALA A 98 -13.45 4.47 11.10
C ALA A 98 -12.95 3.77 12.36
N HIS A 99 -12.98 2.44 12.34
CA HIS A 99 -12.57 1.60 13.46
C HIS A 99 -11.44 0.68 13.07
N CYS A 100 -10.30 0.77 13.77
CA CYS A 100 -9.26 -0.24 13.68
C CYS A 100 -9.68 -1.47 14.50
N LEU A 101 -10.08 -2.54 13.82
CA LEU A 101 -10.59 -3.77 14.42
C LEU A 101 -9.46 -4.66 14.96
N GLY A 102 -8.24 -4.50 14.44
CA GLY A 102 -7.10 -5.27 14.91
C GLY A 102 -5.96 -5.31 13.90
N ARG A 103 -5.03 -6.24 14.14
CA ARG A 103 -3.96 -6.60 13.22
C ARG A 103 -4.27 -7.95 12.59
N GLN A 104 -4.11 -8.08 11.27
CA GLN A 104 -4.38 -9.30 10.53
C GLN A 104 -3.29 -9.53 9.47
N ALA A 105 -2.88 -10.78 9.28
CA ALA A 105 -1.96 -11.15 8.21
C ALA A 105 -2.72 -11.27 6.87
N ILE A 106 -2.30 -10.51 5.86
CA ILE A 106 -2.81 -10.57 4.49
C ILE A 106 -1.63 -10.82 3.56
N GLY A 107 -1.60 -11.98 2.90
CA GLY A 107 -0.52 -12.32 1.96
C GLY A 107 0.88 -12.27 2.58
N GLY A 108 1.03 -12.67 3.85
CA GLY A 108 2.29 -12.60 4.60
C GLY A 108 2.63 -11.22 5.17
N GLN A 109 1.84 -10.18 4.91
CA GLN A 109 2.01 -8.84 5.46
C GLN A 109 1.11 -8.65 6.68
N VAL A 110 1.67 -8.17 7.79
CA VAL A 110 0.86 -7.78 8.96
C VAL A 110 0.22 -6.44 8.65
N CYS A 111 -1.10 -6.39 8.68
CA CYS A 111 -1.89 -5.20 8.33
C CYS A 111 -2.78 -4.76 9.48
N PHE A 112 -3.05 -3.46 9.61
CA PHE A 112 -4.20 -2.96 10.35
C PHE A 112 -5.47 -3.23 9.56
N HIS A 113 -6.44 -3.90 10.18
CA HIS A 113 -7.78 -4.06 9.63
C HIS A 113 -8.65 -2.91 10.12
N VAL A 114 -9.04 -2.03 9.20
CA VAL A 114 -9.85 -0.84 9.46
C VAL A 114 -11.20 -1.01 8.77
N ARG A 115 -12.27 -0.96 9.56
CA ARG A 115 -13.63 -0.86 9.04
C ARG A 115 -14.04 0.60 8.92
N ILE A 116 -14.54 0.97 7.76
CA ILE A 116 -14.99 2.32 7.44
C ILE A 116 -16.49 2.26 7.17
N GLU A 117 -17.23 3.13 7.85
CA GLU A 117 -18.62 3.40 7.58
C GLU A 117 -18.71 4.78 6.94
N ALA A 118 -19.23 4.83 5.71
CA ALA A 118 -19.44 6.09 5.01
C ALA A 118 -20.75 6.76 5.45
N ARG A 119 -20.89 8.05 5.13
CA ARG A 119 -22.11 8.83 5.48
C ARG A 119 -23.38 8.27 4.84
N ASP A 120 -23.27 7.68 3.66
CA ASP A 120 -24.36 7.01 2.93
C ASP A 120 -24.76 5.65 3.54
N GLY A 121 -24.07 5.21 4.60
CA GLY A 121 -24.31 3.95 5.29
C GLY A 121 -23.60 2.76 4.64
N SER A 122 -22.85 2.96 3.56
CA SER A 122 -22.02 1.90 3.00
C SER A 122 -20.87 1.57 3.95
N VAL A 123 -20.52 0.28 3.99
CA VAL A 123 -19.44 -0.25 4.84
C VAL A 123 -18.39 -0.89 3.94
N GLU A 124 -17.13 -0.60 4.23
CA GLU A 124 -15.98 -1.25 3.62
C GLU A 124 -14.93 -1.60 4.67
N ASP A 125 -14.20 -2.68 4.41
CA ASP A 125 -13.06 -3.10 5.20
C ASP A 125 -11.79 -2.82 4.40
N ARG A 126 -10.78 -2.25 5.06
CA ARG A 126 -9.48 -1.90 4.48
C ARG A 126 -8.36 -2.50 5.30
N TRP A 127 -7.32 -2.98 4.62
CA TRP A 127 -6.11 -3.51 5.25
C TRP A 127 -4.93 -2.64 4.86
N PHE A 128 -4.27 -2.05 5.84
CA PHE A 128 -3.09 -1.21 5.66
C PHE A 128 -1.86 -1.88 6.24
N ASP A 129 -0.77 -1.98 5.50
CA ASP A 129 0.48 -2.53 6.04
C ASP A 129 0.94 -1.73 7.28
N VAL A 130 1.28 -2.42 8.37
CA VAL A 130 1.57 -1.76 9.65
C VAL A 130 2.84 -0.90 9.63
N ARG A 131 3.72 -1.10 8.64
CA ARG A 131 5.00 -0.38 8.54
C ARG A 131 4.89 0.85 7.65
N SER A 132 4.32 0.68 6.47
CA SER A 132 4.26 1.68 5.41
C SER A 132 2.94 2.44 5.37
N PHE A 133 1.90 1.93 6.03
CA PHE A 133 0.53 2.45 5.96
C PHE A 133 -0.04 2.45 4.53
N LEU A 134 0.57 1.69 3.61
CA LEU A 134 0.06 1.49 2.27
C LEU A 134 -1.12 0.52 2.28
N LEU A 135 -2.08 0.77 1.41
CA LEU A 135 -3.29 -0.03 1.30
C LEU A 135 -2.95 -1.35 0.61
N VAL A 136 -3.24 -2.48 1.27
CA VAL A 136 -2.95 -3.82 0.77
C VAL A 136 -4.21 -4.48 0.20
N GLN A 137 -5.35 -4.27 0.88
CA GLN A 137 -6.62 -4.85 0.45
C GLN A 137 -7.79 -3.92 0.78
N VAL A 138 -8.82 -3.96 -0.06
CA VAL A 138 -10.14 -3.38 0.21
C VAL A 138 -11.19 -4.44 -0.03
N GLU A 139 -12.18 -4.53 0.84
CA GLU A 139 -13.37 -5.34 0.63
C GLU A 139 -14.62 -4.51 0.84
N GLN A 140 -15.54 -4.61 -0.10
CA GLN A 140 -16.83 -3.91 -0.06
C GLN A 140 -17.95 -4.87 -0.43
N GLN A 141 -19.07 -4.77 0.28
CA GLN A 141 -20.32 -5.38 -0.16
C GLN A 141 -21.16 -4.34 -0.90
N ARG A 142 -21.59 -4.65 -2.13
CA ARG A 142 -22.49 -3.80 -2.92
C ARG A 142 -23.76 -4.55 -3.26
N THR A 143 -24.90 -3.97 -2.90
CA THR A 143 -26.22 -4.47 -3.29
C THR A 143 -26.70 -3.69 -4.50
N THR A 144 -27.10 -4.39 -5.55
CA THR A 144 -27.65 -3.82 -6.78
C THR A 144 -28.96 -4.55 -7.13
N SER A 145 -29.66 -4.09 -8.17
CA SER A 145 -30.82 -4.82 -8.72
C SER A 145 -30.49 -6.24 -9.19
N ALA A 146 -29.23 -6.52 -9.55
CA ALA A 146 -28.76 -7.85 -9.95
C ALA A 146 -28.40 -8.76 -8.75
N GLY A 147 -28.42 -8.23 -7.52
CA GLY A 147 -28.12 -8.94 -6.28
C GLY A 147 -26.97 -8.33 -5.50
N THR A 148 -26.52 -9.06 -4.48
CA THR A 148 -25.46 -8.66 -3.57
C THR A 148 -24.12 -9.22 -4.02
N PHE A 149 -23.11 -8.36 -4.09
CA PHE A 149 -21.75 -8.71 -4.52
C PHE A 149 -20.75 -8.35 -3.42
N ARG A 150 -19.81 -9.24 -3.15
CA ARG A 150 -18.56 -8.95 -2.47
C ARG A 150 -17.53 -8.59 -3.53
N ILE A 151 -16.95 -7.40 -3.40
CA ILE A 151 -15.86 -6.93 -4.24
C ILE A 151 -14.63 -6.87 -3.35
N ALA A 152 -13.62 -7.66 -3.66
CA ALA A 152 -12.32 -7.64 -3.01
C ALA A 152 -11.27 -7.12 -3.98
N ARG A 153 -10.45 -6.17 -3.56
CA ARG A 153 -9.34 -5.62 -4.34
C ARG A 153 -8.05 -5.82 -3.59
N ARG A 154 -7.04 -6.39 -4.25
CA ARG A 154 -5.66 -6.44 -3.73
C ARG A 154 -4.83 -5.42 -4.46
N ILE A 155 -4.11 -4.61 -3.69
CA ILE A 155 -3.27 -3.53 -4.19
C ILE A 155 -1.83 -3.88 -3.86
N ALA A 156 -0.96 -3.87 -4.88
CA ALA A 156 0.41 -4.34 -4.76
C ALA A 156 1.34 -3.56 -5.72
N GLN A 157 2.63 -3.85 -5.60
CA GLN A 157 3.70 -3.25 -6.42
C GLN A 157 3.67 -1.72 -6.33
N TYR A 158 3.79 -1.21 -5.12
CA TYR A 158 3.94 0.22 -4.92
C TYR A 158 5.32 0.68 -5.37
N HIS A 159 5.35 1.77 -6.13
CA HIS A 159 6.57 2.45 -6.53
C HIS A 159 6.46 3.94 -6.19
N GLU A 160 7.59 4.55 -5.87
CA GLU A 160 7.67 5.99 -5.71
C GLU A 160 7.74 6.66 -7.08
N VAL A 161 6.83 7.60 -7.33
CA VAL A 161 6.81 8.45 -8.51
C VAL A 161 6.66 9.88 -8.02
N ASN A 162 7.67 10.73 -8.26
CA ASN A 162 7.68 12.13 -7.80
C ASN A 162 7.40 12.29 -6.28
N GLY A 163 7.92 11.37 -5.47
CA GLY A 163 7.72 11.37 -4.01
C GLY A 163 6.36 10.83 -3.53
N VAL A 164 5.55 10.29 -4.44
CA VAL A 164 4.24 9.69 -4.15
C VAL A 164 4.32 8.17 -4.31
N GLN A 165 3.83 7.43 -3.31
CA GLN A 165 3.70 5.97 -3.40
C GLN A 165 2.46 5.60 -4.22
N MET A 166 2.68 5.08 -5.43
CA MET A 166 1.62 4.72 -6.37
C MET A 166 1.60 3.22 -6.62
N PRO A 167 0.41 2.57 -6.62
CA PRO A 167 0.31 1.15 -6.91
C PRO A 167 0.38 0.87 -8.42
N PHE A 168 1.16 -0.15 -8.82
CA PHE A 168 1.28 -0.59 -10.22
C PHE A 168 0.52 -1.89 -10.50
N ARG A 169 -0.05 -2.53 -9.48
CA ARG A 169 -0.89 -3.72 -9.63
C ARG A 169 -2.13 -3.64 -8.75
N ILE A 170 -3.28 -3.79 -9.38
CA ILE A 170 -4.58 -3.92 -8.71
C ILE A 170 -5.25 -5.18 -9.25
N GLU A 171 -5.57 -6.12 -8.36
CA GLU A 171 -6.33 -7.32 -8.68
C GLU A 171 -7.73 -7.18 -8.10
N THR A 172 -8.76 -7.41 -8.92
CA THR A 172 -10.15 -7.32 -8.47
C THR A 172 -10.81 -8.68 -8.55
N GLU A 173 -11.38 -9.13 -7.44
CA GLU A 173 -12.24 -10.29 -7.35
C GLU A 173 -13.68 -9.84 -7.05
N VAL A 174 -14.63 -10.31 -7.87
CA VAL A 174 -16.06 -10.05 -7.67
C VAL A 174 -16.76 -11.38 -7.45
N LYS A 175 -17.40 -11.53 -6.29
CA LYS A 175 -18.15 -12.73 -5.90
C LYS A 175 -19.58 -12.36 -5.59
N ARG A 176 -20.54 -13.03 -6.23
CA ARG A 176 -21.95 -12.91 -5.84
C ARG A 176 -22.15 -13.58 -4.48
N ILE A 177 -22.74 -12.86 -3.53
CA ILE A 177 -23.19 -13.43 -2.26
C ILE A 177 -24.63 -13.89 -2.50
N ALA A 178 -24.89 -15.19 -2.35
CA ALA A 178 -26.25 -15.71 -2.40
C ALA A 178 -27.07 -15.05 -1.27
N GLY A 179 -28.17 -14.40 -1.65
CA GLY A 179 -29.15 -13.85 -0.72
C GLY A 179 -30.15 -14.89 -0.26
#